data_AF-A0A351I503-F1
#
_entry.id   AF-A0A351I503-F1
#
_cell.length_a   1.000
_cell.length_b   1.000
_cell.length_c   1.000
_cell.angle_alpha   90.00
_cell.angle_beta   90.00
_cell.angle_gamma   90.00
#
_symmetry.space_group_name_H-M   'P 1'
#
loop_
_entity.id
_entity.type
_entity.pdbx_description
1 polymer ?
#
loop_
_entity_poly.entity_id
_entity_poly.type
_entity_poly.pdbx_seq_one_letter_code
_entity_poly.pdbx_strand_id
1 'polypeptide(L)' 'MPIIDRVKYDGPANVLVWRYPPDNLSWGTQVIVNQAQEALFFRGGQALDVLGPGTHTLRTANIPLLRGLIAAPF' A
#
# COMPACT_ATOMS: atom_id res chain seq x y z
N MET A 1 -8.71 19.29 -1.34
CA MET A 1 -8.21 17.96 -1.71
C MET A 1 -6.91 17.74 -0.96
N PRO A 2 -6.72 16.64 -0.23
CA PRO A 2 -5.43 16.38 0.40
C PRO A 2 -4.38 16.18 -0.70
N ILE A 3 -3.20 16.75 -0.49
CA ILE A 3 -2.07 16.68 -1.43
C ILE A 3 -1.40 15.28 -1.36
N ILE A 4 -1.74 14.49 -0.33
CA ILE A 4 -1.16 13.19 0.00
C ILE A 4 -2.28 12.28 0.49
N ASP A 5 -2.46 11.12 -0.17
CA ASP A 5 -3.43 10.12 0.28
C ASP A 5 -2.90 9.41 1.54
N ARG A 6 -3.79 9.16 2.51
CA ARG A 6 -3.47 8.43 3.74
C ARG A 6 -4.26 7.14 3.80
N VAL A 7 -3.56 6.02 3.70
CA VAL A 7 -4.12 4.67 3.84
C VAL A 7 -3.88 4.20 5.27
N LYS A 8 -4.96 4.01 6.02
CA LYS A 8 -4.92 3.47 7.38
C LYS A 8 -6.22 2.73 7.65
N TYR A 9 -6.13 1.61 8.36
CA TYR A 9 -7.30 0.93 8.88
C TYR A 9 -7.52 1.29 10.35
N ASP A 10 -8.62 1.98 10.64
CA ASP A 10 -9.05 2.38 12.00
C ASP A 10 -10.36 1.68 12.42
N GLY A 11 -10.72 0.59 11.75
CA GLY A 11 -11.94 -0.17 12.03
C GLY A 11 -11.79 -1.11 13.24
N PRO A 12 -12.84 -1.88 13.56
CA PRO A 12 -12.86 -2.76 14.71
C PRO A 12 -11.87 -3.94 14.56
N ALA A 13 -11.30 -4.38 15.68
CA ALA A 13 -10.28 -5.43 15.71
C ALA A 13 -10.78 -6.84 15.34
N ASN A 14 -12.09 -7.01 15.12
CA ASN A 14 -12.70 -8.28 14.71
C ASN A 14 -12.69 -8.48 13.18
N VAL A 15 -12.11 -7.56 12.41
CA VAL A 15 -11.97 -7.67 10.96
C VAL A 15 -10.62 -8.27 10.62
N LEU A 16 -10.64 -9.45 10.00
CA LEU A 16 -9.44 -10.17 9.60
C LEU A 16 -8.81 -9.60 8.32
N VAL A 17 -9.65 -9.24 7.34
CA VAL A 17 -9.21 -8.71 6.04
C VAL A 17 -10.11 -7.55 5.65
N TRP A 18 -9.49 -6.44 5.28
CA TRP A 18 -10.19 -5.26 4.80
C TRP A 18 -9.53 -4.73 3.53
N ARG A 19 -10.35 -4.43 2.52
CA ARG A 19 -9.90 -3.81 1.28
C ARG A 19 -10.07 -2.31 1.36
N TYR A 20 -8.99 -1.56 1.09
CA TYR A 20 -9.05 -0.11 0.97
C TYR A 20 -10.02 0.27 -0.17
N PRO A 21 -11.03 1.15 0.05
CA PRO A 21 -12.08 1.40 -0.94
C PRO A 21 -11.60 2.06 -2.25
N PRO A 22 -10.64 3.00 -2.24
CA PRO A 22 -10.04 3.52 -3.46
C PRO A 22 -9.19 2.48 -4.19
N ASP A 23 -9.47 2.29 -5.49
CA ASP A 23 -8.71 1.40 -6.37
C ASP A 23 -7.43 2.03 -6.92
N ASN A 24 -7.21 3.34 -6.68
CA ASN A 24 -6.03 4.06 -7.14
C ASN A 24 -5.34 4.77 -5.97
N LEU A 25 -4.03 4.54 -5.85
CA LEU A 25 -3.19 5.16 -4.83
C LEU A 25 -2.22 6.12 -5.53
N SER A 26 -2.22 7.38 -5.11
CA SER A 26 -1.36 8.39 -5.70
C SER A 26 0.10 8.21 -5.28
N TRP A 27 1.01 8.78 -6.06
CA TRP A 27 2.40 8.91 -5.66
C TRP A 27 2.53 9.70 -4.36
N GLY A 28 3.35 9.20 -3.42
CA GLY A 28 3.57 9.84 -2.13
C GLY A 28 2.53 9.49 -1.05
N THR A 29 1.58 8.61 -1.35
CA THR A 29 0.63 8.07 -0.37
C THR A 29 1.35 7.57 0.88
N GLN A 30 0.85 7.90 2.06
CA GLN A 30 1.31 7.33 3.32
C GLN A 30 0.44 6.17 3.74
N VAL A 31 1.05 5.01 3.96
CA VAL A 31 0.41 3.79 4.44
C VAL A 31 0.83 3.60 5.89
N ILE A 32 -0.14 3.67 6.80
CA ILE A 32 0.08 3.50 8.23
C ILE A 32 -0.49 2.14 8.61
N VAL A 33 0.40 1.23 8.96
CA VAL A 33 0.07 -0.13 9.42
C VAL A 33 0.17 -0.14 10.94
N ASN A 34 -0.95 -0.39 11.62
CA ASN A 34 -0.92 -0.44 13.08
C ASN A 34 -0.18 -1.69 13.57
N GLN A 35 0.17 -1.70 14.86
CA GLN A 35 0.68 -2.90 15.53
C GLN A 35 -0.33 -4.04 15.39
N ALA A 36 0.15 -5.26 15.12
CA ALA A 36 -0.64 -6.45 14.81
C ALA A 36 -1.45 -6.42 13.50
N GLN A 37 -1.11 -5.53 12.55
CA GLN A 37 -1.67 -5.49 11.21
C GLN A 37 -0.59 -5.69 10.15
N GLU A 38 -1.02 -6.11 8.97
CA GLU A 38 -0.21 -6.18 7.76
C GLU A 38 -1.00 -5.60 6.58
N ALA A 39 -0.32 -4.88 5.68
CA ALA A 39 -0.93 -4.32 4.48
C ALA A 39 -0.42 -5.04 3.23
N LEU A 40 -1.31 -5.70 2.50
CA LEU A 40 -0.99 -6.42 1.27
C LEU A 40 -1.33 -5.56 0.05
N PHE A 41 -0.38 -5.43 -0.87
CA PHE A 41 -0.56 -4.71 -2.13
C PHE A 41 -0.88 -5.68 -3.25
N PHE A 42 -1.97 -5.41 -3.97
CA PHE A 42 -2.38 -6.21 -5.12
C PHE A 42 -2.30 -5.40 -6.41
N ARG A 43 -1.82 -6.02 -7.49
CA ARG A 43 -1.87 -5.47 -8.86
C ARG A 43 -2.15 -6.59 -9.84
N GLY A 44 -3.12 -6.39 -10.74
CA GLY A 44 -3.46 -7.40 -11.75
C GLY A 44 -3.87 -8.76 -11.16
N GLY A 45 -4.42 -8.78 -9.94
CA GLY A 45 -4.81 -10.01 -9.23
C GLY A 45 -3.68 -10.72 -8.48
N GLN A 46 -2.46 -10.19 -8.48
CA GLN A 46 -1.32 -10.78 -7.76
C GLN A 46 -0.92 -9.93 -6.56
N ALA A 47 -0.59 -10.60 -5.45
CA ALA A 47 0.00 -9.96 -4.27
C ALA A 47 1.47 -9.60 -4.59
N LEU A 48 1.77 -8.31 -4.55
CA LEU A 48 3.08 -7.77 -4.89
C LEU A 48 3.99 -7.62 -3.68
N ASP A 49 3.44 -7.15 -2.57
CA ASP A 49 4.23 -6.78 -1.39
C ASP A 49 3.38 -6.80 -0.12
N VAL A 50 4.04 -7.01 1.01
CA VAL A 50 3.44 -7.01 2.34
C VAL A 50 4.20 -6.02 3.21
N LEU A 51 3.50 -4.98 3.67
CA LEU A 51 4.05 -4.01 4.61
C LEU A 51 3.67 -4.39 6.03
N GLY A 52 4.69 -4.61 6.87
CA GLY A 52 4.51 -4.82 8.30
C GLY A 52 4.21 -3.52 9.07
N PRO A 53 4.08 -3.61 10.41
CA PRO A 53 3.73 -2.47 11.26
C PRO A 53 4.67 -1.26 11.08
N GLY A 54 4.10 -0.07 11.00
CA GLY A 54 4.83 1.19 10.83
C GLY A 54 4.24 2.12 9.78
N THR A 55 4.92 3.24 9.54
CA THR A 55 4.55 4.22 8.53
C THR A 55 5.41 4.07 7.30
N HIS A 56 4.79 3.77 6.18
CA HIS A 56 5.44 3.55 4.89
C HIS A 56 4.99 4.61 3.91
N THR A 57 5.95 5.21 3.20
CA THR A 57 5.61 6.09 2.08
C THR A 57 5.65 5.28 0.79
N LEU A 58 4.55 5.27 0.04
CA LEU A 58 4.51 4.71 -1.29
C LEU A 58 5.35 5.58 -2.22
N ARG A 59 6.60 5.16 -2.37
CA ARG A 59 7.51 5.61 -3.39
C ARG A 59 7.68 4.45 -4.36
N THR A 60 7.68 4.74 -5.64
CA THR A 60 7.95 3.74 -6.70
C THR A 60 9.29 3.03 -6.52
N ALA A 61 10.23 3.64 -5.79
CA ALA A 61 11.51 3.05 -5.42
C ALA A 61 11.44 2.04 -4.26
N ASN A 62 10.32 1.95 -3.52
CA ASN A 62 10.16 1.19 -2.28
C ASN A 62 9.10 0.07 -2.35
N ILE A 63 8.47 -0.12 -3.51
CA ILE A 63 7.69 -1.34 -3.83
C ILE A 63 8.61 -2.20 -4.70
N PRO A 64 9.09 -3.36 -4.22
CA PRO A 64 10.11 -4.16 -4.91
C PRO A 64 9.75 -4.63 -6.34
N LEU A 65 8.51 -4.46 -6.80
CA LEU A 65 8.10 -4.78 -8.18
C LEU A 65 7.87 -3.56 -9.12
N LEU A 66 7.80 -2.32 -8.61
CA LEU A 66 7.73 -1.13 -9.48
C LEU A 66 9.11 -0.75 -10.07
N ARG A 67 10.21 -1.21 -9.45
CA ARG A 67 11.55 -1.09 -10.05
C ARG A 67 11.67 -1.90 -11.34
N GLY A 68 11.06 -3.08 -11.42
CA GLY A 68 11.19 -3.97 -12.58
C GLY A 68 10.43 -3.51 -13.82
N LEU A 69 9.30 -2.81 -13.66
CA LEU A 69 8.47 -2.37 -14.78
C LEU A 69 8.79 -0.97 -15.31
N ILE A 70 9.55 -0.16 -14.57
CA ILE A 70 10.03 1.17 -15.04
C ILE A 70 11.47 1.09 -15.56
N ALA A 71 12.22 0.06 -15.17
CA ALA A 71 13.54 -0.23 -15.73
C ALA A 71 13.50 -1.09 -17.02
N ALA A 72 12.31 -1.46 -17.52
CA ALA A 72 12.17 -2.10 -18.82
C ALA A 72 12.03 -1.01 -19.89
N PRO A 73 13.03 -0.81 -20.78
CA PRO A 73 12.93 0.13 -21.89
C PRO A 73 12.22 -0.58 -23.04
N PHE A 74 10.89 -0.63 -23.02
CA PHE A 74 10.08 -0.96 -24.19
C PHE A 74 8.81 -0.11 -24.20
#